data_AF-A0A0H4BIJ1-F1
#
_entry.id   AF-A0A0H4BIJ1-F1
#
_cell.length_a   1.000
_cell.length_b   1.000
_cell.length_c   1.000
_cell.angle_alpha   90.00
_cell.angle_beta   90.00
_cell.angle_gamma   90.00
#
_symmetry.space_group_name_H-M   'P 1'
#
loop_
_entity.id
_entity.type
_entity.pdbx_description
1 polymer ?
#
loop_
_entity_poly.entity_id
_entity_poly.type
_entity_poly.pdbx_seq_one_letter_code
_entity_poly.pdbx_strand_id
1 'polypeptide(L)'
;MGAATASQTPPLVNALWVLLLGSLLGFELIGKVPPTLHTPLMSGANAISGITMLAALTAIIKADGSTPLLVLGSVSLGFALFNVIGGFLVTDRMLAMFSRKPARKENS
;
A
#
# COMPACT_ATOMS: atom_id res chain seq x y z
N MET A 1 43.46 -4.11 -12.08
CA MET A 1 42.11 -3.62 -12.44
C MET A 1 41.27 -3.69 -11.19
N GLY A 2 41.28 -2.61 -10.39
CA GLY A 2 40.71 -2.58 -9.05
C GLY A 2 39.20 -2.48 -9.10
N ALA A 3 38.52 -3.43 -8.48
CA ALA A 3 37.08 -3.35 -8.24
C ALA A 3 36.81 -2.07 -7.45
N ALA A 4 36.08 -1.13 -8.07
CA ALA A 4 35.59 0.06 -7.42
C ALA A 4 34.83 -0.37 -6.15
N THR A 5 35.39 -0.03 -5.00
CA THR A 5 34.69 -0.11 -3.72
C THR A 5 33.53 0.88 -3.83
N ALA A 6 32.35 0.37 -4.21
CA ALA A 6 31.12 1.13 -4.09
C ALA A 6 31.07 1.64 -2.64
N SER A 7 31.16 2.96 -2.48
CA SER A 7 30.99 3.62 -1.19
C SER A 7 29.62 3.22 -0.67
N GLN A 8 29.58 2.27 0.27
CA GLN A 8 28.34 1.86 0.89
C GLN A 8 27.82 3.06 1.66
N THR A 9 26.88 3.78 1.06
CA THR A 9 26.16 4.85 1.75
C THR A 9 25.48 4.24 2.97
N PRO A 10 25.56 4.90 4.15
CA PRO A 10 25.04 4.32 5.38
C PRO A 10 23.53 4.04 5.22
N PRO A 11 22.99 2.93 5.79
CA PRO A 11 21.60 2.51 5.57
C PRO A 11 20.54 3.58 5.83
N LEU A 12 20.81 4.46 6.81
CA LEU A 12 19.96 5.60 7.12
C LEU A 12 19.90 6.63 6.00
N VAL A 13 21.05 6.94 5.35
CA VAL A 13 21.10 7.87 4.22
C VAL A 13 20.30 7.32 3.05
N ASN A 14 20.38 6.01 2.78
CA ASN A 14 19.55 5.37 1.75
C ASN A 14 18.05 5.45 2.08
N ALA A 15 17.66 5.18 3.33
CA ALA A 15 16.27 5.29 3.75
C ALA A 15 15.74 6.73 3.64
N LEU A 16 16.56 7.73 3.97
CA LEU A 16 16.21 9.14 3.80
C LEU A 16 16.05 9.51 2.32
N TRP A 17 16.90 9.00 1.42
CA TRP A 17 16.73 9.18 -0.02
C TRP A 17 15.43 8.58 -0.52
N VAL A 18 15.09 7.36 -0.10
CA VAL A 18 13.81 6.71 -0.47
C VAL A 18 12.61 7.51 0.06
N LEU A 19 12.69 7.99 1.30
CA LEU A 19 11.64 8.83 1.91
C LEU A 19 11.45 10.14 1.16
N LEU A 20 12.54 10.86 0.86
CA LEU A 20 12.52 12.13 0.13
C LEU A 20 11.99 11.95 -1.29
N LEU A 21 12.59 11.06 -2.06
CA LEU A 21 12.19 10.86 -3.46
C LEU A 21 10.78 10.27 -3.57
N GLY A 22 10.42 9.34 -2.68
CA GLY A 22 9.08 8.75 -2.64
C GLY A 22 7.99 9.75 -2.27
N SER A 23 8.24 10.65 -1.31
CA SER A 23 7.28 11.69 -0.92
C SER A 23 7.10 12.76 -2.01
N LEU A 24 8.19 13.21 -2.65
CA LEU A 24 8.12 14.13 -3.79
C LEU A 24 7.37 13.50 -4.97
N LEU A 25 7.63 12.21 -5.26
CA LEU A 25 6.91 11.48 -6.29
C LEU A 25 5.40 11.40 -5.96
N GLY A 26 5.05 11.09 -4.71
CA GLY A 26 3.66 11.07 -4.26
C GLY A 26 2.95 12.42 -4.46
N PHE A 27 3.60 13.52 -4.13
CA PHE A 27 3.09 14.88 -4.35
C PHE A 27 2.82 15.15 -5.84
N GLU A 28 3.78 14.85 -6.71
CA GLU A 28 3.70 15.09 -8.15
C GLU A 28 2.64 14.21 -8.85
N LEU A 29 2.40 13.00 -8.33
CA LEU A 29 1.37 12.08 -8.83
C LEU A 29 -0.03 12.55 -8.43
N ILE A 30 -0.26 12.88 -7.16
CA ILE A 30 -1.57 13.32 -6.66
C ILE A 30 -2.02 14.61 -7.36
N GLY A 31 -1.08 15.53 -7.63
CA GLY A 31 -1.35 16.77 -8.36
C GLY A 31 -1.88 16.59 -9.79
N LYS A 32 -1.69 15.41 -10.41
CA LYS A 32 -2.18 15.12 -11.78
C LYS A 32 -3.51 14.36 -11.82
N VAL A 33 -4.08 14.02 -10.66
CA VAL A 33 -5.34 13.27 -10.61
C VAL A 33 -6.52 14.24 -10.80
N PRO A 34 -7.50 13.95 -11.69
CA PRO A 34 -8.66 14.81 -11.88
C PRO A 34 -9.54 14.86 -10.61
N PRO A 35 -10.27 15.96 -10.37
CA PRO A 35 -11.04 16.15 -9.13
C PRO A 35 -12.09 15.07 -8.86
N THR A 36 -12.64 14.47 -9.91
CA THR A 36 -13.62 13.38 -9.83
C THR A 36 -13.07 12.12 -9.18
N LEU A 37 -11.74 11.94 -9.18
CA LEU A 37 -11.06 10.77 -8.64
C LEU A 37 -10.47 10.99 -7.24
N HIS A 38 -10.57 12.17 -6.61
CA HIS A 38 -10.01 12.37 -5.27
C HIS A 38 -10.59 11.41 -4.22
N THR A 39 -11.89 11.14 -4.26
CA THR A 39 -12.54 10.21 -3.32
C THR A 39 -12.14 8.76 -3.56
N PRO A 40 -12.16 8.23 -4.81
CA PRO A 40 -11.56 6.93 -5.12
C PRO A 40 -10.07 6.85 -4.77
N LEU A 41 -9.30 7.90 -5.03
CA LEU A 41 -7.87 7.97 -4.73
C LEU A 41 -7.60 7.92 -3.22
N MET A 42 -8.40 8.64 -2.42
CA MET A 42 -8.33 8.60 -0.96
C MET A 42 -8.59 7.18 -0.44
N SER A 43 -9.60 6.49 -0.98
CA SER A 43 -9.86 5.08 -0.66
C SER A 43 -8.71 4.17 -1.12
N GLY A 44 -8.15 4.40 -2.30
CA GLY A 44 -7.01 3.65 -2.82
C GLY A 44 -5.75 3.81 -1.96
N ALA A 45 -5.47 5.02 -1.49
CA ALA A 45 -4.36 5.29 -0.58
C ALA A 45 -4.52 4.54 0.77
N ASN A 46 -5.75 4.36 1.23
CA ASN A 46 -6.04 3.51 2.39
C ASN A 46 -5.67 2.05 2.09
N ALA A 47 -6.05 1.50 0.94
CA ALA A 47 -5.67 0.13 0.55
C ALA A 47 -4.14 -0.07 0.47
N ILE A 48 -3.41 0.94 -0.05
CA ILE A 48 -1.94 0.92 -0.15
C ILE A 48 -1.28 0.93 1.24
N SER A 49 -1.90 1.59 2.23
CA SER A 49 -1.42 1.56 3.63
C SER A 49 -1.40 0.15 4.23
N GLY A 50 -2.09 -0.80 3.61
CA GLY A 50 -2.06 -2.22 3.93
C GLY A 50 -0.70 -2.90 3.77
N ILE A 51 0.34 -2.19 3.31
CA ILE A 51 1.75 -2.63 3.38
C ILE A 51 2.18 -3.05 4.79
N THR A 52 1.47 -2.59 5.83
CA THR A 52 1.59 -3.06 7.22
C THR A 52 1.49 -4.59 7.36
N MET A 53 0.88 -5.29 6.41
CA MET A 53 0.87 -6.76 6.34
C MET A 53 2.29 -7.35 6.32
N LEU A 54 3.25 -6.71 5.63
CA LEU A 54 4.64 -7.17 5.61
C LEU A 54 5.32 -6.99 6.97
N ALA A 55 4.98 -5.93 7.68
CA ALA A 55 5.47 -5.69 9.04
C ALA A 55 4.91 -6.74 10.01
N ALA A 56 3.62 -7.07 9.91
CA ALA A 56 2.99 -8.13 10.71
C ALA A 56 3.64 -9.50 10.42
N LEU A 57 3.87 -9.85 9.15
CA LEU A 57 4.55 -11.08 8.78
C LEU A 57 5.98 -11.14 9.35
N THR A 58 6.72 -10.04 9.25
CA THR A 58 8.07 -9.94 9.81
C THR A 58 8.06 -10.09 11.34
N ALA A 59 7.05 -9.54 12.02
CA ALA A 59 6.89 -9.68 13.47
C ALA A 59 6.63 -11.14 13.89
N ILE A 60 5.81 -11.87 13.14
CA ILE A 60 5.56 -13.31 13.37
C ILE A 60 6.85 -14.11 13.19
N ILE A 61 7.59 -13.87 12.09
CA ILE A 61 8.85 -14.56 11.81
C ILE A 61 9.88 -14.32 12.93
N LYS A 62 9.92 -13.10 13.48
CA LYS A 62 10.85 -12.71 14.55
C LYS A 62 10.36 -13.09 15.96
N ALA A 63 9.18 -13.70 16.11
CA ALA A 63 8.64 -14.01 17.42
C ALA A 63 9.41 -15.12 18.17
N ASP A 64 10.24 -15.90 17.48
CA ASP A 64 11.18 -16.88 18.06
C ASP A 64 10.56 -17.78 19.15
N GLY A 65 9.37 -18.32 18.86
CA GLY A 65 8.64 -19.22 19.76
C GLY A 65 7.93 -18.55 20.94
N SER A 66 8.05 -17.22 21.12
CA SER A 66 7.32 -16.51 22.15
C SER A 66 5.83 -16.41 21.81
N THR A 67 5.02 -17.19 22.52
CA THR A 67 3.56 -17.25 22.39
C THR A 67 2.89 -15.86 22.39
N PRO A 68 3.22 -14.90 23.28
CA PRO A 68 2.57 -13.60 23.25
C PRO A 68 2.85 -12.80 21.96
N LEU A 69 4.08 -12.83 21.43
CA LEU A 69 4.40 -12.14 20.18
C LEU A 69 3.76 -12.82 18.97
N LEU A 70 3.65 -14.15 18.97
CA LEU A 70 2.94 -14.88 17.92
C LEU A 70 1.45 -14.51 17.88
N VAL A 71 0.80 -14.39 19.04
CA VAL A 71 -0.60 -13.96 19.14
C VAL A 71 -0.75 -12.53 18.64
N LEU A 72 0.09 -11.61 19.11
CA LEU A 72 0.09 -10.21 18.66
C LEU A 72 0.34 -10.06 17.16
N GLY A 73 1.32 -10.80 16.63
CA GLY A 73 1.64 -10.82 15.20
C GLY A 73 0.48 -11.37 14.37
N SER A 74 -0.18 -12.44 14.83
CA SER A 74 -1.34 -13.03 14.15
C SER A 74 -2.54 -12.07 14.14
N VAL A 75 -2.82 -11.39 15.26
CA VAL A 75 -3.87 -10.37 15.36
C VAL A 75 -3.54 -9.18 14.45
N SER A 76 -2.30 -8.69 14.48
CA SER A 76 -1.81 -7.62 13.61
C SER A 76 -1.97 -7.97 12.13
N LEU A 77 -1.68 -9.22 11.75
CA LEU A 77 -1.87 -9.71 10.40
C LEU A 77 -3.34 -9.70 9.99
N GLY A 78 -4.24 -10.09 10.89
CA GLY A 78 -5.70 -9.99 10.68
C GLY A 78 -6.14 -8.56 10.38
N PHE A 79 -5.72 -7.58 11.19
CA PHE A 79 -6.00 -6.17 10.95
C PHE A 79 -5.42 -5.65 9.63
N ALA A 80 -4.19 -6.03 9.31
CA ALA A 80 -3.56 -5.65 8.05
C ALA A 80 -4.32 -6.19 6.84
N LEU A 81 -4.77 -7.45 6.90
CA LEU A 81 -5.62 -8.04 5.86
C LEU A 81 -6.96 -7.30 5.71
N PHE A 82 -7.61 -6.94 6.82
CA PHE A 82 -8.84 -6.13 6.76
C PHE A 82 -8.62 -4.77 6.09
N ASN A 83 -7.50 -4.10 6.36
CA ASN A 83 -7.14 -2.83 5.73
C ASN A 83 -6.96 -2.99 4.21
N VAL A 84 -6.19 -4.00 3.78
CA VAL A 84 -5.97 -4.31 2.36
C VAL A 84 -7.29 -4.65 1.65
N ILE A 85 -8.00 -5.67 2.14
CA ILE A 85 -9.21 -6.19 1.49
C ILE A 85 -10.31 -5.13 1.49
N GLY A 86 -10.56 -4.51 2.64
CA GLY A 86 -11.58 -3.47 2.79
C GLY A 86 -11.27 -2.26 1.90
N GLY A 87 -10.02 -1.80 1.88
CA GLY A 87 -9.58 -0.70 1.03
C GLY A 87 -9.78 -0.98 -0.45
N PHE A 88 -9.39 -2.18 -0.94
CA PHE A 88 -9.57 -2.54 -2.34
C PHE A 88 -11.03 -2.72 -2.75
N LEU A 89 -11.87 -3.34 -1.91
CA LEU A 89 -13.31 -3.50 -2.19
C LEU A 89 -14.06 -2.17 -2.30
N VAL A 90 -13.76 -1.23 -1.39
CA VAL A 90 -14.39 0.11 -1.42
C VAL A 90 -13.91 0.87 -2.66
N THR A 91 -12.61 0.81 -2.97
CA THR A 91 -12.04 1.47 -4.14
C THR A 91 -12.61 0.91 -5.44
N ASP A 92 -12.75 -0.41 -5.57
CA ASP A 92 -13.37 -1.07 -6.72
C ASP A 92 -14.82 -0.60 -6.92
N ARG A 93 -15.63 -0.60 -5.85
CA ARG A 93 -17.01 -0.10 -5.91
C ARG A 93 -17.09 1.38 -6.32
N MET A 94 -16.14 2.20 -5.88
CA MET A 94 -16.05 3.61 -6.28
C MET A 94 -15.67 3.75 -7.75
N LEU A 95 -14.70 2.96 -8.24
CA LEU A 95 -14.25 2.99 -9.63
C LEU A 95 -15.30 2.42 -10.60
N ALA A 96 -16.09 1.43 -10.16
CA ALA A 96 -17.18 0.86 -10.94
C ALA A 96 -18.26 1.89 -11.33
N MET A 97 -18.35 3.02 -10.61
CA MET A 97 -19.27 4.13 -10.94
C MET A 97 -18.82 4.94 -12.16
N PHE A 98 -17.55 4.85 -12.56
CA PHE A 98 -17.01 5.46 -13.77
C PHE A 98 -17.13 4.54 -15.00
N SER A 99 -17.37 3.24 -14.79
CA SER A 99 -17.66 2.31 -15.87
C SER A 99 -19.07 2.56 -16.40
N ARG A 100 -19.18 2.93 -17.68
CA ARG A 100 -20.49 3.01 -18.35
C ARG A 100 -21.16 1.64 -18.29
N LYS A 101 -22.33 1.56 -17.67
CA LYS A 101 -23.19 0.37 -17.69
C LYS A 101 -23.38 -0.05 -19.16
N PRO A 102 -23.11 -1.32 -19.55
CA PRO A 102 -23.40 -1.75 -20.91
C PRO A 102 -24.88 -1.51 -21.18
N ALA A 103 -25.17 -0.85 -22.31
CA ALA A 103 -26.53 -0.50 -22.70
C ALA A 103 -27.41 -1.75 -22.56
N ARG A 104 -28.43 -1.65 -21.70
CA ARG A 104 -29.48 -2.66 -21.59
C ARG A 104 -30.04 -2.88 -23.00
N LYS A 105 -29.77 -4.04 -23.61
CA LYS A 105 -30.52 -4.46 -24.79
C LYS A 105 -31.97 -4.65 -24.31
N GLU A 106 -32.77 -3.63 -24.59
CA GLU A 106 -34.21 -3.65 -24.49
C GLU A 106 -34.70 -4.53 -25.63
N ASN A 107 -34.94 -5.80 -25.31
CA ASN A 107 -35.63 -6.70 -26.22
C ASN A 107 -37.12 -6.34 -26.14
N SER A 108 -37.54 -5.56 -27.13
CA SER A 108 -38.94 -5.42 -27.51
C SER A 108 -39.41 -6.61 -28.34
#